data_AF-A0A7K3HBP2-F1
#
_entry.id   AF-A0A7K3HBP2-F1
#
_cell.length_a   1.000
_cell.length_b   1.000
_cell.length_c   1.000
_cell.angle_alpha   90.00
_cell.angle_beta   90.00
_cell.angle_gamma   90.00
#
_symmetry.space_group_name_H-M   'P 1'
#
loop_
_entity.id
_entity.type
_entity.pdbx_description
1 polymer ?
#
loop_
_entity_poly.entity_id
_entity_poly.type
_entity_poly.pdbx_seq_one_letter_code
_entity_poly.pdbx_strand_id
1 'polypeptide(L)'
;MLGQWGSHTAFAVAAEARALALQGNRSEAAARVKDAHGVFDQLAPRSDDDAFAFPLRRFLLYLSGTFTALGQVSEARKVQEEALSLYPARTGIDPALLRLEAAICLAHDRSATEACQLATAAYLQVPVEHRTAILGARARHVIDRLPGTSRRIAAARELGELLQLPGSHL
;
A
#
# COMPACT_ATOMS: atom_id res chain seq x y z
N MET A 1 -2.42 -9.02 -34.70
CA MET A 1 -3.15 -7.92 -34.04
C MET A 1 -3.00 -8.15 -32.55
N LEU A 2 -1.96 -7.60 -31.92
CA LEU A 2 -1.78 -7.75 -30.47
C LEU A 2 -2.92 -6.96 -29.80
N GLY A 3 -3.77 -7.66 -29.05
CA GLY A 3 -4.90 -7.05 -28.36
C GLY A 3 -4.36 -6.02 -27.37
N GLN A 4 -4.79 -4.76 -27.53
CA GLN A 4 -4.45 -3.71 -26.59
C GLN A 4 -5.05 -4.07 -25.23
N TRP A 5 -4.21 -4.25 -24.22
CA TRP A 5 -4.67 -4.55 -22.87
C TRP A 5 -5.39 -3.33 -22.29
N GLY A 6 -6.50 -3.56 -21.61
CA GLY A 6 -7.25 -2.49 -20.93
C GLY A 6 -6.69 -2.19 -19.55
N SER A 7 -6.96 -0.99 -19.03
CA SER A 7 -6.61 -0.59 -17.66
C SER A 7 -7.13 -1.57 -16.59
N HIS A 8 -8.28 -2.20 -16.83
CA HIS A 8 -8.83 -3.24 -15.95
C HIS A 8 -7.96 -4.50 -15.89
N THR A 9 -7.35 -4.90 -17.01
CA THR A 9 -6.46 -6.07 -17.01
C THR A 9 -5.18 -5.77 -16.25
N ALA A 10 -4.56 -4.61 -16.50
CA ALA A 10 -3.36 -4.19 -15.75
C ALA A 10 -3.63 -4.13 -14.24
N PHE A 11 -4.77 -3.55 -13.86
CA PHE A 11 -5.24 -3.51 -12.48
C PHE A 11 -5.42 -4.92 -11.90
N ALA A 12 -6.12 -5.82 -12.60
CA ALA A 12 -6.41 -7.17 -12.12
C ALA A 12 -5.12 -7.97 -11.88
N VAL A 13 -4.18 -7.92 -12.82
CA VAL A 13 -2.89 -8.63 -12.72
C VAL A 13 -2.07 -8.07 -11.55
N ALA A 14 -2.01 -6.75 -11.37
CA ALA A 14 -1.32 -6.14 -10.24
C ALA A 14 -1.98 -6.46 -8.88
N ALA A 15 -3.31 -6.49 -8.83
CA ALA A 15 -4.08 -6.88 -7.65
C ALA A 15 -3.87 -8.34 -7.27
N GLU A 16 -3.79 -9.23 -8.26
CA GLU A 16 -3.54 -10.65 -8.06
C GLU A 16 -2.13 -10.92 -7.53
N ALA A 17 -1.11 -10.23 -8.06
CA ALA A 17 0.25 -10.30 -7.52
C ALA A 17 0.29 -10.02 -6.01
N ARG A 18 -0.44 -8.98 -5.57
CA ARG A 18 -0.55 -8.64 -4.16
C ARG A 18 -1.30 -9.70 -3.35
N ALA A 19 -2.40 -10.23 -3.88
CA ALA A 19 -3.18 -11.28 -3.22
C ALA A 19 -2.34 -12.54 -2.99
N LEU A 20 -1.62 -12.99 -4.03
CA LEU A 20 -0.69 -14.13 -3.96
C LEU A 20 0.41 -13.90 -2.92
N ALA A 21 0.98 -12.69 -2.88
CA ALA A 21 1.99 -12.34 -1.88
C ALA A 21 1.44 -12.39 -0.45
N LEU A 22 0.22 -11.89 -0.22
CA LEU A 22 -0.43 -11.93 1.09
C LEU A 22 -0.75 -13.37 1.54
N GLN A 23 -1.01 -14.28 0.60
CA GLN A 23 -1.19 -15.71 0.84
C GLN A 23 0.13 -16.47 1.05
N GLY A 24 1.27 -15.80 0.89
CA GLY A 24 2.59 -16.43 0.99
C GLY A 24 3.03 -17.19 -0.25
N ASN A 25 2.28 -17.12 -1.37
CA ASN A 25 2.65 -17.75 -2.63
C ASN A 25 3.72 -16.93 -3.37
N ARG A 26 4.94 -16.97 -2.83
CA ARG A 26 6.06 -16.10 -3.25
C ARG A 26 6.42 -16.22 -4.73
N SER A 27 6.51 -17.44 -5.25
CA SER A 27 6.92 -17.68 -6.63
C SER A 27 5.88 -17.15 -7.61
N GLU A 28 4.60 -17.44 -7.36
CA GLU A 28 3.51 -17.00 -8.22
C GLU A 28 3.33 -15.48 -8.14
N ALA A 29 3.47 -14.88 -6.95
CA ALA A 29 3.45 -13.43 -6.80
C ALA A 29 4.56 -12.75 -7.61
N ALA A 30 5.79 -13.29 -7.57
CA ALA A 30 6.91 -12.75 -8.35
C ALA A 30 6.71 -12.90 -9.86
N ALA A 31 6.12 -14.02 -10.31
CA ALA A 31 5.74 -14.20 -11.71
C ALA A 31 4.68 -13.15 -12.11
N ARG A 32 3.65 -12.97 -11.27
CA ARG A 32 2.57 -12.04 -11.56
C ARG A 32 2.98 -10.57 -11.54
N VAL A 33 4.00 -10.20 -10.75
CA VAL A 33 4.63 -8.86 -10.83
C VAL A 33 5.24 -8.63 -12.21
N LYS A 34 5.93 -9.64 -12.78
CA LYS A 34 6.51 -9.52 -14.14
C LYS A 34 5.42 -9.37 -15.19
N ASP A 35 4.34 -10.16 -15.08
CA ASP A 35 3.18 -10.04 -15.96
C ASP A 35 2.54 -8.66 -15.85
N ALA A 36 2.41 -8.13 -14.62
CA ALA A 36 1.82 -6.83 -14.37
C ALA A 36 2.62 -5.71 -15.05
N HIS A 37 3.95 -5.76 -15.00
CA HIS A 37 4.81 -4.84 -15.77
C HIS A 37 4.57 -4.98 -17.27
N GLY A 38 4.61 -6.20 -17.81
CA GLY A 38 4.43 -6.41 -19.25
C GLY A 38 3.07 -5.96 -19.78
N VAL A 39 2.00 -6.09 -18.98
CA VAL A 39 0.66 -5.60 -19.32
C VAL A 39 0.59 -4.07 -19.16
N PHE A 40 1.18 -3.51 -18.10
CA PHE A 40 1.18 -2.07 -17.86
C PHE A 40 1.92 -1.29 -18.96
N ASP A 41 3.07 -1.80 -19.41
CA ASP A 41 3.90 -1.19 -20.47
C ASP A 41 3.19 -1.14 -21.83
N GLN A 42 2.15 -1.96 -22.03
CA GLN A 42 1.32 -1.98 -23.24
C GLN A 42 0.08 -1.06 -23.16
N LEU A 43 -0.16 -0.42 -22.01
CA LEU A 43 -1.29 0.49 -21.86
C LEU A 43 -1.07 1.75 -22.71
N ALA A 44 -2.12 2.15 -23.43
CA ALA A 44 -2.15 3.47 -24.03
C ALA A 44 -2.18 4.54 -22.91
N PRO A 45 -1.42 5.65 -23.04
CA PRO A 45 -1.51 6.76 -22.10
C PRO A 45 -2.96 7.26 -21.96
N ARG A 46 -3.39 7.52 -20.73
CA ARG A 46 -4.70 8.10 -20.41
C ARG A 46 -4.50 9.32 -19.51
N SER A 47 -5.49 10.22 -19.50
CA SER A 47 -5.48 11.36 -18.58
C SER A 47 -5.49 10.87 -17.13
N ASP A 48 -4.83 11.61 -16.25
CA ASP A 48 -4.84 11.36 -14.82
C ASP A 48 -6.21 11.57 -14.17
N ASP A 49 -7.09 12.35 -14.81
CA ASP A 49 -8.46 12.62 -14.39
C ASP A 49 -9.45 11.53 -14.82
N ASP A 50 -9.00 10.53 -15.57
CA ASP A 50 -9.85 9.43 -15.99
C ASP A 50 -10.09 8.45 -14.85
N ALA A 51 -11.34 8.40 -14.38
CA ALA A 51 -11.79 7.54 -13.29
C ALA A 51 -11.57 6.03 -13.53
N PHE A 52 -11.48 5.60 -14.79
CA PHE A 52 -11.25 4.21 -15.17
C PHE A 52 -9.79 3.93 -15.59
N ALA A 53 -8.94 4.95 -15.59
CA ALA A 53 -7.52 4.73 -15.84
C ALA A 53 -6.85 3.99 -14.68
N PHE A 54 -5.75 3.34 -15.03
CA PHE A 54 -4.82 2.75 -14.09
C PHE A 54 -3.47 3.43 -14.26
N PRO A 55 -3.29 4.64 -13.68
CA PRO A 55 -2.08 5.42 -13.85
C PRO A 55 -0.89 4.80 -13.10
N LEU A 56 0.33 5.22 -13.47
CA LEU A 56 1.59 4.72 -12.88
C LEU A 56 1.58 4.79 -11.34
N ARG A 57 1.13 5.91 -10.77
CA ARG A 57 1.02 6.08 -9.30
C ARG A 57 0.20 5.00 -8.60
N ARG A 58 -0.86 4.50 -9.27
CA ARG A 58 -1.73 3.44 -8.74
C ARG A 58 -1.13 2.07 -9.00
N PHE A 59 -0.49 1.86 -10.13
CA PHE A 59 0.28 0.64 -10.40
C PHE A 59 1.38 0.42 -9.35
N LEU A 60 2.17 1.45 -9.06
CA LEU A 60 3.24 1.41 -8.05
C LEU A 60 2.69 1.19 -6.62
N LEU A 61 1.50 1.71 -6.29
CA LEU A 61 0.82 1.38 -5.02
C LEU A 61 0.55 -0.12 -4.87
N TYR A 62 0.14 -0.81 -5.95
CA TYR A 62 -0.08 -2.26 -5.91
C TYR A 62 1.24 -3.03 -5.80
N LEU A 63 2.28 -2.61 -6.52
CA LEU A 63 3.62 -3.21 -6.40
C LEU A 63 4.20 -3.02 -5.00
N SER A 64 4.02 -1.84 -4.40
CA SER A 64 4.44 -1.56 -3.02
C SER A 64 3.87 -2.57 -2.05
N GLY A 65 2.55 -2.79 -2.06
CA GLY A 65 1.92 -3.76 -1.18
C GLY A 65 2.35 -5.20 -1.45
N THR A 66 2.68 -5.53 -2.70
CA THR A 66 3.21 -6.84 -3.07
C THR A 66 4.61 -7.05 -2.48
N PHE A 67 5.52 -6.10 -2.68
CA PHE A 67 6.89 -6.18 -2.17
C PHE A 67 6.94 -6.15 -0.64
N THR A 68 6.09 -5.35 0.01
CA THR A 68 5.94 -5.37 1.47
C THR A 68 5.52 -6.76 1.96
N ALA A 69 4.50 -7.38 1.34
CA ALA A 69 4.03 -8.71 1.72
C ALA A 69 5.10 -9.80 1.48
N LEU A 70 5.93 -9.64 0.45
CA LEU A 70 7.08 -10.52 0.17
C LEU A 70 8.30 -10.22 1.05
N GLY A 71 8.27 -9.22 1.92
CA GLY A 71 9.42 -8.79 2.73
C GLY A 71 10.58 -8.21 1.92
N GLN A 72 10.32 -7.80 0.68
CA GLN A 72 11.32 -7.19 -0.22
C GLN A 72 11.41 -5.69 0.07
N VAL A 73 11.90 -5.34 1.25
CA VAL A 73 11.85 -3.96 1.80
C VAL A 73 12.53 -2.93 0.88
N SER A 74 13.68 -3.26 0.28
CA SER A 74 14.38 -2.34 -0.62
C SER A 74 13.53 -1.98 -1.85
N GLU A 75 12.93 -2.99 -2.50
CA GLU A 75 12.07 -2.77 -3.67
C GLU A 75 10.77 -2.06 -3.28
N ALA A 76 10.19 -2.40 -2.13
CA ALA A 76 9.01 -1.72 -1.60
C ALA A 76 9.26 -0.22 -1.41
N ARG A 77 10.39 0.17 -0.82
CA ARG A 77 10.75 1.59 -0.60
C ARG A 77 10.93 2.36 -1.91
N LYS A 78 11.63 1.78 -2.89
CA LYS A 78 11.83 2.42 -4.21
C LYS A 78 10.50 2.75 -4.88
N VAL A 79 9.59 1.78 -4.97
CA VAL A 79 8.29 2.03 -5.62
C VAL A 79 7.38 2.94 -4.79
N GLN A 80 7.53 2.97 -3.46
CA GLN A 80 6.81 3.92 -2.60
C GLN A 80 7.24 5.36 -2.85
N GLU A 81 8.55 5.61 -2.90
CA GLU A 81 9.12 6.92 -3.17
C GLU A 81 8.71 7.43 -4.56
N GLU A 82 8.84 6.56 -5.57
CA GLU A 82 8.40 6.87 -6.93
C GLU A 82 6.89 7.17 -6.97
N ALA A 83 6.05 6.32 -6.38
CA ALA A 83 4.61 6.55 -6.35
C ALA A 83 4.24 7.87 -5.66
N LEU A 84 4.82 8.15 -4.50
CA LEU A 84 4.57 9.38 -3.73
C LEU A 84 4.96 10.64 -4.50
N SER A 85 6.02 10.57 -5.33
CA SER A 85 6.45 11.70 -6.18
C SER A 85 5.43 12.06 -7.26
N LEU A 86 4.53 11.12 -7.61
CA LEU A 86 3.51 11.28 -8.64
C LEU A 86 2.16 11.77 -8.09
N TYR A 87 1.99 11.85 -6.76
CA TYR A 87 0.74 12.32 -6.16
C TYR A 87 0.73 13.85 -5.99
N PRO A 88 -0.31 14.56 -6.46
CA PRO A 88 -0.48 15.97 -6.16
C PRO A 88 -0.76 16.22 -4.66
N ALA A 89 -0.59 17.47 -4.21
CA ALA A 89 -0.68 17.86 -2.80
C ALA A 89 -2.04 17.56 -2.13
N ARG A 90 -3.12 17.40 -2.90
CA ARG A 90 -4.45 16.99 -2.42
C ARG A 90 -4.91 15.80 -3.24
N THR A 91 -4.56 14.60 -2.79
CA THR A 91 -5.07 13.36 -3.37
C THR A 91 -5.63 12.48 -2.27
N GLY A 92 -6.54 11.56 -2.62
CA GLY A 92 -7.31 10.73 -1.70
C GLY A 92 -6.48 9.81 -0.80
N ILE A 93 -6.95 8.59 -0.55
CA ILE A 93 -6.35 7.73 0.48
C ILE A 93 -5.00 7.10 0.08
N ASP A 94 -4.64 7.11 -1.21
CA ASP A 94 -3.49 6.36 -1.74
C ASP A 94 -2.13 6.79 -1.15
N PRO A 95 -1.80 8.09 -0.98
CA PRO A 95 -0.57 8.50 -0.30
C PRO A 95 -0.48 8.03 1.15
N ALA A 96 -1.62 7.86 1.84
CA ALA A 96 -1.65 7.31 3.19
C ALA A 96 -1.43 5.80 3.15
N LEU A 97 -2.03 5.08 2.20
CA LEU A 97 -1.78 3.64 2.00
C LEU A 97 -0.30 3.36 1.72
N LEU A 98 0.36 4.15 0.87
CA LEU A 98 1.81 4.04 0.62
C LEU A 98 2.64 4.22 1.89
N ARG A 99 2.32 5.23 2.71
CA ARG A 99 3.01 5.46 3.99
C ARG A 99 2.76 4.33 5.01
N LEU A 100 1.59 3.71 4.98
CA LEU A 100 1.29 2.53 5.80
C LEU A 100 2.08 1.30 5.34
N GLU A 101 2.30 1.11 4.04
CA GLU A 101 3.22 0.09 3.53
C GLU A 101 4.66 0.34 4.04
N ALA A 102 5.12 1.59 4.00
CA ALA A 102 6.43 1.97 4.55
C ALA A 102 6.53 1.72 6.07
N ALA A 103 5.45 1.99 6.82
CA ALA A 103 5.37 1.66 8.25
C ALA A 103 5.47 0.14 8.52
N ILE A 104 4.88 -0.70 7.66
CA ILE A 104 5.03 -2.16 7.75
C ILE A 104 6.48 -2.57 7.46
N CYS A 105 7.15 -1.95 6.49
CA CYS A 105 8.58 -2.16 6.28
C CYS A 105 9.41 -1.82 7.53
N LEU A 106 9.14 -0.70 8.20
CA LEU A 106 9.80 -0.35 9.48
C LEU A 106 9.53 -1.38 10.58
N ALA A 107 8.32 -1.92 10.65
CA ALA A 107 7.99 -2.99 11.58
C ALA A 107 8.81 -4.27 11.30
N HIS A 108 9.04 -4.60 10.02
CA HIS A 108 9.92 -5.70 9.61
C HIS A 108 11.38 -5.46 10.01
N ASP A 109 11.87 -4.23 9.87
CA ASP A 109 13.23 -3.81 10.25
C ASP A 109 13.41 -3.64 11.78
N ARG A 110 12.40 -4.01 12.59
CA ARG A 110 12.36 -3.92 14.06
C ARG A 110 12.37 -2.49 14.62
N SER A 111 12.05 -1.48 13.80
CA SER A 111 11.84 -0.10 14.21
C SER A 111 10.39 0.13 14.68
N ALA A 112 9.98 -0.52 15.78
CA ALA A 112 8.59 -0.56 16.20
C ALA A 112 7.96 0.82 16.52
N THR A 113 8.70 1.69 17.20
CA THR A 113 8.23 3.04 17.55
C THR A 113 8.03 3.89 16.29
N GLU A 114 9.02 3.91 15.40
CA GLU A 114 8.96 4.66 14.13
C GLU A 114 7.82 4.15 13.23
N ALA A 115 7.64 2.83 13.16
CA ALA A 115 6.54 2.22 12.43
C ALA A 115 5.18 2.72 12.92
N CYS A 116 4.95 2.71 14.24
CA CYS A 116 3.70 3.18 14.83
C CYS A 116 3.50 4.69 14.63
N GLN A 117 4.56 5.50 14.80
CA GLN A 117 4.49 6.95 14.61
C GLN A 117 4.18 7.32 13.17
N LEU A 118 4.84 6.67 12.20
CA LEU A 118 4.56 6.87 10.77
C LEU A 118 3.12 6.47 10.43
N ALA A 119 2.65 5.35 10.98
CA ALA A 119 1.28 4.88 10.76
C ALA A 119 0.24 5.85 11.33
N THR A 120 0.44 6.33 12.56
CA THR A 120 -0.41 7.35 13.20
C THR A 120 -0.43 8.63 12.36
N ALA A 121 0.73 9.14 11.95
CA ALA A 121 0.81 10.35 11.14
C ALA A 121 0.12 10.20 9.78
N ALA A 122 0.34 9.09 9.08
CA ALA A 122 -0.29 8.80 7.80
C ALA A 122 -1.81 8.69 7.91
N TYR A 123 -2.30 8.05 8.98
CA TYR A 123 -3.72 7.88 9.23
C TYR A 123 -4.40 9.22 9.57
N LEU A 124 -3.77 10.06 10.40
CA LEU A 124 -4.31 11.35 10.81
C LEU A 124 -4.32 12.40 9.69
N GLN A 125 -3.40 12.31 8.72
CA GLN A 125 -3.37 13.20 7.56
C GLN A 125 -4.59 13.03 6.64
N VAL A 126 -5.28 11.89 6.71
CA VAL A 126 -6.51 11.67 5.95
C VAL A 126 -7.68 12.34 6.69
N PRO A 127 -8.49 13.19 6.02
CA PRO A 127 -9.72 13.75 6.59
C PRO A 127 -10.62 12.64 7.14
N VAL A 128 -11.34 12.90 8.23
CA VAL A 128 -12.16 11.89 8.93
C VAL A 128 -13.14 11.21 7.98
N GLU A 129 -13.77 11.99 7.09
CA GLU A 129 -14.71 11.55 6.05
C GLU A 129 -14.09 10.63 4.97
N HIS A 130 -12.76 10.48 4.97
CA HIS A 130 -12.03 9.62 4.02
C HIS A 130 -11.26 8.50 4.72
N ARG A 131 -11.39 8.36 6.05
CA ARG A 131 -10.80 7.26 6.82
C ARG A 131 -11.60 5.98 6.67
N THR A 132 -11.57 5.43 5.46
CA THR A 132 -12.28 4.21 5.10
C THR A 132 -11.83 2.99 5.93
N ALA A 133 -12.68 1.95 5.97
CA ALA A 133 -12.34 0.66 6.55
C ALA A 133 -11.01 0.08 6.03
N ILE A 134 -10.71 0.26 4.74
CA ILE A 134 -9.45 -0.20 4.12
C ILE A 134 -8.25 0.49 4.76
N LEU A 135 -8.31 1.81 4.94
CA LEU A 135 -7.20 2.57 5.54
C LEU A 135 -6.93 2.11 6.97
N GLY A 136 -7.97 2.00 7.80
CA GLY A 136 -7.80 1.58 9.18
C GLY A 136 -7.40 0.11 9.34
N ALA A 137 -7.86 -0.79 8.46
CA ALA A 137 -7.38 -2.18 8.42
C ALA A 137 -5.87 -2.24 8.09
N ARG A 138 -5.41 -1.41 7.15
CA ARG A 138 -3.98 -1.31 6.83
C ARG A 138 -3.15 -0.73 7.97
N ALA A 139 -3.68 0.27 8.69
CA ALA A 139 -3.01 0.82 9.88
C ALA A 139 -2.93 -0.22 11.02
N ARG A 140 -3.99 -1.01 11.23
CA ARG A 140 -3.97 -2.13 12.19
C ARG A 140 -2.91 -3.17 11.86
N HIS A 141 -2.72 -3.46 10.57
CA HIS A 141 -1.72 -4.41 10.09
C HIS A 141 -0.29 -4.02 10.49
N VAL A 142 0.01 -2.74 10.68
CA VAL A 142 1.31 -2.29 11.23
C VAL A 142 1.55 -2.90 12.61
N ILE A 143 0.54 -2.83 13.51
CA ILE A 143 0.61 -3.41 14.86
C ILE A 143 0.78 -4.94 14.79
N ASP A 144 0.04 -5.59 13.88
CA ASP A 144 0.08 -7.05 13.72
C ASP A 144 1.47 -7.53 13.27
N ARG A 145 2.23 -6.69 12.56
CA ARG A 145 3.59 -6.99 12.07
C ARG A 145 4.68 -6.71 13.10
N LEU A 146 4.38 -6.05 14.21
CA LEU A 146 5.35 -5.84 15.29
C LEU A 146 5.71 -7.19 15.97
N PRO A 147 6.98 -7.37 16.37
CA PRO A 147 7.39 -8.53 17.17
C PRO A 147 6.78 -8.46 18.57
N GLY A 148 6.62 -9.63 19.22
CA GLY A 148 5.73 -9.82 20.38
C GLY A 148 5.78 -8.75 21.48
N THR A 149 6.97 -8.44 22.02
CA THR A 149 7.12 -7.42 23.09
C THR A 149 6.88 -6.00 22.59
N SER A 150 7.19 -5.73 21.32
CA SER A 150 6.99 -4.43 20.69
C SER A 150 5.52 -4.04 20.53
N ARG A 151 4.58 -5.00 20.53
CA ARG A 151 3.13 -4.69 20.52
C ARG A 151 2.65 -3.97 21.78
N ARG A 152 3.44 -3.97 22.86
CA ARG A 152 3.07 -3.36 24.15
C ARG A 152 3.66 -1.97 24.37
N ILE A 153 4.48 -1.47 23.44
CA ILE A 153 5.06 -0.12 23.56
C ILE A 153 3.95 0.94 23.51
N ALA A 154 4.22 2.11 24.08
CA ALA A 154 3.26 3.23 24.10
C ALA A 154 2.73 3.56 22.70
N ALA A 155 3.61 3.71 21.72
CA ALA A 155 3.23 4.05 20.35
C ALA A 155 2.27 3.03 19.69
N ALA A 156 2.42 1.73 19.99
CA ALA A 156 1.50 0.70 19.47
C ALA A 156 0.12 0.75 20.14
N ARG A 157 0.07 1.08 21.44
CA ARG A 157 -1.18 1.28 22.18
C ARG A 157 -1.91 2.53 21.67
N GLU A 158 -1.20 3.64 21.52
CA GLU A 158 -1.75 4.90 20.99
C GLU A 158 -2.35 4.72 19.59
N LEU A 159 -1.65 4.03 18.69
CA LEU A 159 -2.19 3.69 17.37
C LEU A 159 -3.43 2.78 17.49
N GLY A 160 -3.40 1.79 18.39
CA GLY A 160 -4.52 0.88 18.62
C GLY A 160 -5.78 1.58 19.18
N GLU A 161 -5.59 2.56 20.06
CA GLU A 161 -6.65 3.41 20.63
C GLU A 161 -7.23 4.35 19.57
N LEU A 162 -6.37 5.01 18.80
CA LEU A 162 -6.77 5.88 17.69
C LEU A 162 -7.71 5.17 16.70
N LEU A 163 -7.39 3.93 16.35
CA LEU A 163 -8.19 3.13 15.40
C LEU A 163 -9.55 2.69 15.98
N GLN A 164 -9.77 2.79 17.29
CA GLN A 164 -11.04 2.43 17.94
C GLN A 164 -11.99 3.62 18.11
N LEU A 165 -11.55 4.85 17.84
CA LEU A 165 -12.37 6.05 18.02
C LEU A 165 -13.52 6.11 16.99
N PRO A 166 -14.75 6.53 17.38
CA PRO A 166 -15.84 6.72 16.43
C PRO A 166 -15.45 7.69 15.30
N GLY A 167 -15.71 7.30 14.05
CA GLY A 167 -15.25 8.04 12.86
C GLY A 167 -13.90 7.58 12.30
N SER A 168 -13.32 6.51 12.84
CA SER A 168 -12.12 5.86 12.29
C SER A 168 -12.38 4.93 11.08
N HIS A 169 -13.65 4.58 10.82
CA HIS A 169 -14.04 3.62 9.79
C HIS A 169 -15.42 3.90 9.15
N LEU A 170 -15.99 5.09 9.35
CA LEU A 170 -17.30 5.42 8.76
C LEU A 170 -17.23 5.52 7.23
#